data_AF-A0A7X8MCC5-F1
#
_entry.id   AF-A0A7X8MCC5-F1
#
_cell.length_a   1.000
_cell.length_b   1.000
_cell.length_c   1.000
_cell.angle_alpha   90.00
_cell.angle_beta   90.00
_cell.angle_gamma   90.00
#
_symmetry.space_group_name_H-M   'P 1'
#
loop_
_entity.id
_entity.type
_entity.pdbx_description
1 polymer ?
#
loop_
_entity_poly.entity_id
_entity_poly.type
_entity_poly.pdbx_seq_one_letter_code
_entity_poly.pdbx_strand_id
1 'polypeptide(L)'
;MMSLAKKEEHVLQQMQQHLLQTHLCLLSCRKLFDRFLENDAAACEALWLEVQDREHQADVLRRTVYDLLSEGAFLPLLRGDLHRLVDTLDDVAGVGEDL
;
A
#
# COMPACT_ATOMS: atom_id res chain seq x y z
N MET A 1 0.75 -13.98 24.56
CA MET A 1 1.16 -12.57 24.40
C MET A 1 2.46 -12.56 23.59
N MET A 2 2.50 -11.91 22.43
CA MET A 2 3.73 -11.81 21.62
C MET A 2 4.76 -10.92 22.32
N SER A 3 6.05 -11.24 22.17
CA SER A 3 7.14 -10.37 22.64
C SER A 3 7.19 -9.08 21.82
N LEU A 4 7.76 -8.01 22.39
CA LEU A 4 7.89 -6.72 21.72
C LEU A 4 8.58 -6.85 20.35
N ALA A 5 9.71 -7.56 20.29
CA ALA A 5 10.44 -7.82 19.04
C ALA A 5 9.57 -8.51 17.97
N LYS A 6 8.69 -9.44 18.37
CA LYS A 6 7.78 -10.11 17.42
C LYS A 6 6.67 -9.17 16.93
N LYS A 7 6.22 -8.22 17.76
CA LYS A 7 5.26 -7.20 17.34
C LYS A 7 5.91 -6.24 16.34
N GLU A 8 7.11 -5.77 16.63
CA GLU A 8 7.88 -4.89 15.74
C GLU A 8 8.18 -5.56 14.39
N GLU A 9 8.62 -6.83 14.41
CA GLU A 9 8.81 -7.63 13.19
C GLU A 9 7.51 -7.75 12.38
N HIS A 10 6.38 -8.00 13.05
CA HIS A 10 5.09 -8.12 12.37
C HIS A 10 4.66 -6.80 11.70
N VAL A 11 4.85 -5.66 12.37
CA VAL A 11 4.61 -4.34 11.75
C VAL A 11 5.46 -4.15 10.50
N LEU A 12 6.76 -4.45 10.58
CA LEU A 12 7.66 -4.30 9.43
C LEU A 12 7.25 -5.19 8.25
N GLN A 13 6.78 -6.41 8.53
CA GLN A 13 6.23 -7.29 7.49
C GLN A 13 5.00 -6.68 6.82
N GLN A 14 4.05 -6.15 7.59
CA GLN A 14 2.87 -5.49 7.01
C GLN A 14 3.23 -4.24 6.20
N MET A 15 4.18 -3.43 6.68
CA MET A 15 4.69 -2.27 5.93
C MET A 15 5.38 -2.68 4.62
N GLN A 16 6.11 -3.80 4.60
CA GLN A 16 6.71 -4.32 3.36
C GLN A 16 5.65 -4.80 2.36
N GLN A 17 4.60 -5.47 2.85
CA GLN A 17 3.47 -5.84 2.00
C GLN A 17 2.74 -4.61 1.46
N HIS A 18 2.54 -3.59 2.29
CA HIS A 18 1.95 -2.32 1.90
C HIS A 18 2.74 -1.69 0.75
N LEU A 19 4.07 -1.54 0.93
CA LEU A 19 4.96 -1.01 -0.09
C LEU A 19 4.92 -1.83 -1.39
N LEU A 20 4.81 -3.16 -1.29
CA LEU A 20 4.65 -4.03 -2.46
C LEU A 20 3.34 -3.73 -3.19
N GLN A 21 2.21 -3.59 -2.49
CA GLN A 21 0.93 -3.25 -3.12
C GLN A 21 0.95 -1.86 -3.75
N THR A 22 1.51 -0.85 -3.08
CA THR A 22 1.76 0.47 -3.68
C THR A 22 2.56 0.37 -4.98
N HIS A 23 3.65 -0.41 -4.99
CA HIS A 23 4.47 -0.61 -6.19
C HIS A 23 3.68 -1.28 -7.32
N LEU A 24 2.87 -2.30 -6.99
CA LEU A 24 2.05 -3.01 -7.96
C LEU A 24 0.93 -2.12 -8.51
N CYS A 25 0.31 -1.28 -7.69
CA CYS A 25 -0.67 -0.28 -8.12
C CYS A 25 -0.06 0.63 -9.20
N LEU A 26 1.08 1.25 -8.92
CA LEU A 26 1.78 2.12 -9.88
C LEU A 26 2.22 1.37 -11.15
N LEU A 27 2.63 0.10 -11.01
CA LEU A 27 3.01 -0.72 -12.16
C LEU A 27 1.82 -1.01 -13.06
N SER A 28 0.65 -1.30 -12.49
CA SER A 28 -0.59 -1.53 -13.23
C SER A 28 -1.10 -0.25 -13.89
N CYS A 29 -1.03 0.89 -13.17
CA CYS A 29 -1.35 2.22 -13.71
C CYS A 29 -0.47 2.55 -14.92
N ARG A 30 0.85 2.33 -14.82
CA ARG A 30 1.75 2.52 -15.98
C ARG A 30 1.36 1.64 -17.18
N LYS A 31 1.06 0.36 -16.96
CA LYS A 31 0.63 -0.53 -18.03
C LYS A 31 -0.71 -0.09 -18.64
N LEU A 32 -1.62 0.46 -17.83
CA LEU A 32 -2.88 1.01 -18.30
C LEU A 32 -2.63 2.14 -19.28
N PHE A 33 -1.74 3.07 -18.95
CA PHE A 33 -1.32 4.13 -19.88
C PHE A 33 -0.75 3.58 -21.19
N ASP A 34 0.12 2.56 -21.13
CA ASP A 34 0.66 1.92 -22.34
C ASP A 34 -0.45 1.35 -23.24
N ARG A 35 -1.42 0.62 -22.66
CA ARG A 35 -2.55 0.04 -23.42
C ARG A 35 -3.54 1.10 -23.93
N PHE A 36 -3.72 2.18 -23.18
CA PHE A 36 -4.54 3.31 -23.58
C PHE A 36 -4.00 3.95 -24.86
N LEU A 37 -2.68 4.17 -24.93
CA LEU A 37 -2.02 4.71 -26.13
C LEU A 37 -2.13 3.79 -27.35
N GLU A 38 -2.30 2.48 -27.14
CA GLU A 38 -2.50 1.47 -28.18
C GLU A 38 -3.98 1.33 -28.60
N ASN A 39 -4.91 2.06 -27.97
CA ASN A 39 -6.37 1.95 -28.14
C ASN A 39 -6.93 0.54 -27.80
N ASP A 40 -6.29 -0.20 -26.90
CA ASP A 40 -6.79 -1.49 -26.42
C ASP A 40 -7.73 -1.33 -25.22
N ALA A 41 -9.00 -1.03 -25.50
CA ALA A 41 -10.01 -0.76 -24.47
C ALA A 41 -10.24 -1.94 -23.51
N ALA A 42 -10.19 -3.17 -24.00
CA ALA A 42 -10.41 -4.36 -23.18
C ALA A 42 -9.25 -4.57 -22.19
N ALA A 43 -8.00 -4.37 -22.64
CA ALA A 43 -6.85 -4.41 -21.74
C ALA A 43 -6.86 -3.26 -20.73
N CYS A 44 -7.32 -2.07 -21.13
CA CYS A 44 -7.47 -0.94 -20.21
C CYS A 44 -8.45 -1.24 -19.08
N GLU A 45 -9.63 -1.80 -19.38
CA GLU A 45 -10.63 -2.14 -18.35
C GLU A 45 -10.07 -3.16 -17.35
N ALA A 46 -9.40 -4.21 -17.83
CA ALA A 46 -8.78 -5.20 -16.96
C ALA A 46 -7.68 -4.61 -16.06
N LEU A 47 -6.84 -3.73 -16.60
CA LEU A 47 -5.78 -3.07 -15.83
C LEU A 47 -6.32 -2.04 -14.86
N TRP A 48 -7.41 -1.33 -15.20
CA TRP A 48 -8.06 -0.39 -14.29
C TRP A 48 -8.62 -1.11 -13.06
N LEU A 49 -9.31 -2.25 -13.25
CA LEU A 49 -9.75 -3.09 -12.14
C LEU A 49 -8.57 -3.61 -11.30
N GLU A 50 -7.43 -3.92 -11.93
CA GLU A 50 -6.23 -4.30 -11.19
C GLU A 50 -5.69 -3.14 -10.36
N VAL A 51 -5.62 -1.91 -10.89
CA VAL A 51 -5.20 -0.71 -10.13
C VAL A 51 -6.07 -0.53 -8.88
N GLN A 52 -7.40 -0.59 -9.06
CA GLN A 52 -8.38 -0.47 -7.98
C GLN A 52 -8.20 -1.54 -6.89
N ASP A 53 -7.98 -2.80 -7.28
CA ASP A 53 -7.70 -3.88 -6.31
C ASP A 53 -6.39 -3.64 -5.56
N ARG A 54 -5.31 -3.23 -6.25
CA ARG A 54 -4.01 -2.98 -5.61
C ARG A 54 -4.05 -1.83 -4.61
N GLU A 55 -4.72 -0.73 -4.96
CA GLU A 55 -4.94 0.39 -4.03
C GLU A 55 -5.71 -0.09 -2.80
N HIS A 56 -6.81 -0.82 -3.01
CA HIS A 56 -7.62 -1.31 -1.91
C HIS A 56 -6.83 -2.21 -0.95
N GLN A 57 -5.99 -3.11 -1.49
CA GLN A 57 -5.11 -3.93 -0.67
C GLN A 57 -4.05 -3.11 0.07
N ALA A 58 -3.54 -2.03 -0.53
CA ALA A 58 -2.63 -1.11 0.16
C ALA A 58 -3.34 -0.44 1.34
N ASP A 59 -4.51 0.15 1.15
CA ASP A 59 -5.26 0.81 2.23
C ASP A 59 -5.60 -0.15 3.38
N VAL A 60 -5.98 -1.40 3.08
CA VAL A 60 -6.20 -2.45 4.10
C VAL A 60 -4.93 -2.72 4.92
N LEU A 61 -3.77 -2.81 4.27
CA LEU A 61 -2.49 -3.01 4.94
C LEU A 61 -2.08 -1.77 5.76
N ARG A 62 -2.35 -0.55 5.27
CA ARG A 62 -2.14 0.68 6.03
C ARG A 62 -2.91 0.65 7.35
N ARG A 63 -4.21 0.36 7.29
CA ARG A 63 -5.07 0.26 8.49
C ARG A 63 -4.57 -0.80 9.46
N THR A 64 -4.14 -1.94 8.92
CA THR A 64 -3.53 -3.01 9.73
C THR A 64 -2.27 -2.52 10.45
N VAL A 65 -1.40 -1.74 9.79
CA VAL A 65 -0.23 -1.14 10.44
C VAL A 65 -0.65 -0.19 11.57
N TYR A 66 -1.74 0.57 11.42
CA TYR A 66 -2.21 1.50 12.46
C TYR A 66 -2.68 0.79 13.71
N ASP A 67 -3.42 -0.30 13.53
CA ASP A 67 -3.85 -1.15 14.64
C ASP A 67 -2.63 -1.71 15.40
N LEU A 68 -1.65 -2.26 14.67
CA LEU A 68 -0.45 -2.85 15.27
C LEU A 68 0.44 -1.82 16.00
N LEU A 69 0.58 -0.61 15.46
CA LEU A 69 1.31 0.48 16.13
C LEU A 69 0.57 0.94 17.41
N SER A 70 -0.76 0.90 17.40
CA SER A 70 -1.61 1.23 18.55
C SER A 70 -1.48 0.19 19.68
N GLU A 71 -1.21 -1.08 19.34
CA GLU A 71 -0.95 -2.16 20.30
C GLU A 71 0.43 -2.11 20.99
N GLY A 72 1.22 -1.07 20.73
CA GLY A 72 2.48 -0.79 21.42
C GLY A 72 3.72 -1.42 20.79
N ALA A 73 3.72 -1.69 19.48
CA ALA A 73 4.95 -1.94 18.73
C ALA A 73 5.77 -0.63 18.63
N PHE A 74 7.09 -0.70 18.86
CA PHE A 74 8.01 0.44 18.86
C PHE A 74 7.81 1.49 19.97
N LEU A 75 8.87 2.27 20.20
CA LEU A 75 8.82 3.44 21.08
C LEU A 75 7.85 4.50 20.55
N PRO A 76 7.18 5.28 21.43
CA PRO A 76 6.20 6.30 21.04
C PRO A 76 6.71 7.28 19.96
N LEU A 77 7.97 7.71 20.05
CA LEU A 77 8.56 8.64 19.08
C LEU A 77 8.57 8.05 17.66
N LEU A 78 8.96 6.79 17.52
CA LEU A 78 9.12 6.13 16.22
C LEU A 78 7.77 5.77 15.59
N ARG A 79 6.74 5.47 16.40
CA ARG A 79 5.39 5.15 15.90
C ARG A 79 4.81 6.25 15.02
N GLY A 80 5.02 7.51 15.39
CA GLY A 80 4.56 8.65 14.59
C GLY A 80 5.26 8.76 13.23
N ASP A 81 6.56 8.43 13.17
CA ASP A 81 7.31 8.42 11.91
C ASP A 81 6.87 7.27 11.00
N LEU A 82 6.66 6.07 11.57
CA LEU A 82 6.19 4.91 10.81
C LEU A 82 4.77 5.13 10.28
N HIS A 83 3.88 5.73 11.06
CA HIS A 83 2.53 6.10 10.60
C HIS A 83 2.60 7.05 9.40
N ARG A 84 3.38 8.14 9.51
CA ARG A 84 3.57 9.10 8.41
C ARG A 84 4.15 8.47 7.15
N LEU A 85 5.11 7.57 7.30
CA LEU A 85 5.70 6.86 6.17
C LEU A 85 4.65 6.02 5.43
N VAL A 86 3.82 5.27 6.15
CA VAL A 86 2.79 4.43 5.53
C VAL A 86 1.70 5.29 4.89
N ASP A 87 1.24 6.37 5.53
CA ASP A 87 0.32 7.35 4.91
C ASP A 87 0.88 7.90 3.61
N THR A 88 2.15 8.34 3.61
CA THR A 88 2.76 8.92 2.41
C THR A 88 2.85 7.91 1.26
N LEU A 89 3.09 6.63 1.56
CA LEU A 89 3.10 5.57 0.55
C LEU A 89 1.69 5.24 0.04
N ASP A 90 0.68 5.35 0.89
CA ASP A 90 -0.72 5.15 0.52
C ASP A 90 -1.23 6.29 -0.37
N ASP A 91 -0.90 7.54 -0.05
CA ASP A 91 -1.19 8.70 -0.91
C ASP A 91 -0.63 8.51 -2.33
N VAL A 92 0.55 7.90 -2.46
CA VAL A 92 1.14 7.56 -3.77
C VAL A 92 0.34 6.48 -4.51
N ALA A 93 -0.18 5.48 -3.79
CA ALA A 93 -1.07 4.48 -4.38
C ALA A 93 -2.39 5.11 -4.85
N GLY A 94 -2.99 5.98 -4.03
CA GLY A 94 -4.20 6.72 -4.37
C GLY A 94 -4.04 7.62 -5.59
N VAL A 95 -2.89 8.31 -5.74
CA VAL A 95 -2.59 9.03 -6.99
C VAL A 95 -2.53 8.08 -8.20
N GLY A 96 -2.02 6.86 -8.03
CA GLY A 96 -2.01 5.86 -9.11
C GLY A 96 -3.41 5.35 -9.49
N GLU A 97 -4.35 5.37 -8.54
CA GLU A 97 -5.76 5.00 -8.72
C GLU A 97 -6.57 6.09 -9.42
N ASP A 98 -6.35 7.35 -9.04
CA ASP A 98 -7.10 8.52 -9.51
C ASP A 98 -6.72 8.96 -10.94
N LEU A 99 -5.60 8.47 -11.49
CA LEU A 99 -5.06 8.82 -12.82
C LEU A 99 -5.65 7.97 -13.95
#